data_AF-A0A9Q0XRT0-F1
#
_entry.id   AF-A0A9Q0XRT0-F1
#
_cell.length_a   1.000
_cell.length_b   1.000
_cell.length_c   1.000
_cell.angle_alpha   90.00
_cell.angle_beta   90.00
_cell.angle_gamma   90.00
#
_symmetry.space_group_name_H-M   'P 1'
#
loop_
_entity.id
_entity.type
_entity.pdbx_description
1 polymer ?
#
loop_
_entity_poly.entity_id
_entity_poly.type
_entity_poly.pdbx_seq_one_letter_code
_entity_poly.pdbx_strand_id
1 'polypeptide(L)'
;TIPGIGRKYFLQFSTKDLQTGQNLGTCLASVFYLKNKPKPMVEISCFQNKDSDQRLQEDYGLYLSIRDGSGPSFHHLSALASAGSSYIAWEKSREGMTYVMTQVKNTQQWRRADESLEFDFSVLLSSSRSETLSCHMRVVWKLDQPLKVKYDCINEDGSAESADGSGAEMGSTSGFFTDPEFNF
;
A
#
# COMPACT_ATOMS: atom_id res chain seq x y z
N THR A 1 -7.87 -1.99 27.95
CA THR A 1 -8.72 -0.88 27.47
C THR A 1 -8.44 0.36 28.29
N ILE A 2 -8.34 1.52 27.66
CA ILE A 2 -8.23 2.81 28.37
C ILE A 2 -9.59 3.50 28.25
N PRO A 3 -10.37 3.60 29.35
CA PRO A 3 -11.71 4.19 29.32
C PRO A 3 -11.71 5.57 28.66
N GLY A 4 -12.67 5.81 27.78
CA GLY A 4 -12.80 7.08 27.04
C GLY A 4 -11.80 7.30 25.89
N ILE A 5 -10.67 6.60 25.85
CA ILE A 5 -9.57 6.90 24.90
C ILE A 5 -9.47 5.86 23.78
N GLY A 6 -9.40 4.57 24.12
CA GLY A 6 -9.19 3.54 23.10
C GLY A 6 -8.76 2.17 23.65
N ARG A 7 -8.29 1.30 22.76
CA ARG A 7 -7.81 -0.05 23.10
C ARG A 7 -6.37 -0.25 22.64
N LYS A 8 -5.49 -0.52 23.60
CA LYS A 8 -4.07 -0.82 23.39
C LYS A 8 -3.84 -2.32 23.52
N TYR A 9 -3.10 -2.88 22.57
CA TYR A 9 -2.72 -4.29 22.49
C TYR A 9 -1.20 -4.39 22.55
N PHE A 10 -0.71 -5.42 23.22
CA PHE A 10 0.71 -5.80 23.23
C PHE A 10 0.83 -7.15 22.57
N LEU A 11 1.72 -7.23 21.57
CA LEU A 11 1.88 -8.39 20.72
C LEU A 11 3.34 -8.84 20.75
N GLN A 12 3.54 -10.15 20.80
CA GLN A 12 4.81 -10.80 20.52
C GLN A 12 4.60 -11.79 19.39
N PHE A 13 5.39 -11.69 18.33
CA PHE A 13 5.27 -12.54 17.15
C PHE A 13 6.62 -12.75 16.49
N SER A 14 6.74 -13.81 15.68
CA SER A 14 7.95 -14.07 14.88
C SER A 14 7.72 -13.70 13.43
N THR A 15 8.72 -13.12 12.79
CA THR A 15 8.70 -12.78 11.37
C THR A 15 9.41 -13.84 10.55
N LYS A 16 8.96 -14.05 9.32
CA LYS A 16 9.58 -14.98 8.37
C LYS A 16 9.95 -14.27 7.09
N ASP A 17 11.00 -14.76 6.44
CA ASP A 17 11.40 -14.32 5.12
C ASP A 17 10.34 -14.71 4.09
N LEU A 18 9.98 -13.78 3.21
CA LEU A 18 8.88 -13.96 2.28
C LEU A 18 9.18 -15.04 1.22
N GLN A 19 10.45 -15.24 0.87
CA GLN A 19 10.86 -16.16 -0.20
C GLN A 19 11.24 -17.54 0.36
N THR A 20 12.05 -17.57 1.41
CA THR A 20 12.61 -18.79 1.99
C THR A 20 11.76 -19.34 3.13
N GLY A 21 10.86 -18.54 3.71
CA GLY A 21 10.10 -18.91 4.90
C GLY A 21 10.94 -19.03 6.17
N GLN A 22 12.24 -18.70 6.11
CA GLN A 22 13.15 -18.79 7.24
C GLN A 22 12.73 -17.81 8.34
N ASN A 23 12.88 -18.23 9.60
CA ASN A 23 12.61 -17.35 10.74
C ASN A 23 13.63 -16.21 10.79
N LEU A 24 13.15 -14.97 10.73
CA LEU A 24 13.96 -13.75 10.74
C LEU A 24 14.16 -13.16 12.14
N GLY A 25 13.39 -13.60 13.13
CA GLY A 25 13.48 -13.13 14.50
C GLY A 25 12.11 -12.91 15.15
N THR A 26 12.13 -12.29 16.32
CA THR A 26 10.94 -12.00 17.12
C THR A 26 10.74 -10.49 17.26
N CYS A 27 9.50 -10.04 17.10
CA CYS A 27 9.10 -8.65 17.29
C CYS A 27 8.16 -8.51 18.48
N LEU A 28 8.32 -7.40 19.19
CA LEU A 28 7.41 -6.89 20.19
C LEU A 28 6.73 -5.65 19.62
N ALA A 29 5.41 -5.60 19.65
CA ALA A 29 4.66 -4.45 19.18
C ALA A 29 3.62 -3.98 20.19
N SER A 30 3.39 -2.67 20.20
CA SER A 30 2.27 -2.04 20.87
C SER A 30 1.38 -1.36 19.82
N VAL A 31 0.10 -1.73 19.80
CA VAL A 31 -0.88 -1.21 18.82
C VAL A 31 -1.99 -0.51 19.59
N PHE A 32 -2.20 0.77 19.34
CA PHE A 32 -3.20 1.57 20.02
C PHE A 32 -4.27 2.09 19.05
N TYR A 33 -5.46 1.50 19.16
CA TYR A 33 -6.65 1.96 18.45
C TYR A 33 -7.34 3.05 19.27
N LEU A 34 -7.24 4.29 18.79
CA LEU A 34 -7.95 5.45 19.36
C LEU A 34 -9.36 5.53 18.76
N LYS A 35 -10.37 5.79 19.59
CA LYS A 35 -11.79 5.79 19.14
C LYS A 35 -12.09 6.73 17.98
N ASN A 36 -11.40 7.87 17.92
CA ASN A 36 -11.70 8.96 16.98
C ASN A 36 -10.55 9.21 15.98
N LYS A 37 -9.66 8.24 15.76
CA LYS A 37 -8.59 8.36 14.77
C LYS A 37 -8.72 7.26 13.72
N PRO A 38 -8.44 7.59 12.44
CA PRO A 38 -8.63 6.64 11.35
C PRO A 38 -7.60 5.51 11.35
N LYS A 39 -6.38 5.75 11.85
CA LYS A 39 -5.28 4.78 11.89
C LYS A 39 -4.77 4.50 13.30
N PRO A 40 -4.35 3.26 13.60
CA PRO A 40 -3.77 2.92 14.89
C PRO A 40 -2.36 3.48 15.03
N MET A 41 -1.99 3.88 16.25
CA MET A 41 -0.60 4.17 16.59
C MET A 41 0.12 2.84 16.83
N VAL A 42 1.27 2.65 16.17
CA VAL A 42 2.04 1.40 16.24
C VAL A 42 3.46 1.72 16.66
N GLU A 43 3.93 1.03 17.69
CA GLU A 43 5.33 0.97 18.08
C GLU A 43 5.79 -0.47 17.92
N ILE A 44 6.92 -0.70 17.25
CA ILE A 44 7.44 -2.04 17.00
C ILE A 44 8.94 -2.06 17.24
N SER A 45 9.41 -3.12 17.91
CA SER A 45 10.82 -3.43 18.10
C SER A 45 11.06 -4.87 17.72
N CYS A 46 11.97 -5.12 16.79
CA CYS A 46 12.29 -6.45 16.30
C CYS A 46 13.71 -6.85 16.68
N PHE A 47 13.84 -8.01 17.32
CA PHE A 47 15.10 -8.69 17.58
C PHE A 47 15.35 -9.65 16.42
N GLN A 48 16.15 -9.19 15.47
CA GLN A 48 16.43 -9.93 14.24
C GLN A 48 17.62 -10.87 14.41
N ASN A 49 17.60 -11.95 13.64
CA ASN A 49 18.67 -12.95 13.63
C ASN A 49 19.87 -12.54 12.76
N LYS A 50 19.70 -11.55 11.88
CA LYS A 50 20.75 -11.01 11.00
C LYS A 50 21.30 -9.67 11.52
N ASP A 51 22.59 -9.44 11.29
CA ASP A 51 23.24 -8.16 11.58
C ASP A 51 22.72 -7.03 10.64
N SER A 52 22.79 -5.78 11.09
CA SER A 52 22.69 -4.57 10.25
C SER A 52 23.47 -4.65 8.93
N ASP A 53 24.74 -5.05 8.97
CA ASP A 53 25.61 -4.98 7.78
C ASP A 53 25.13 -5.94 6.69
N GLN A 54 24.72 -7.15 7.07
CA GLN A 54 24.19 -8.14 6.14
C GLN A 54 22.88 -7.65 5.49
N ARG A 55 22.02 -6.98 6.26
CA ARG A 55 20.75 -6.43 5.75
C ARG A 55 20.98 -5.30 4.76
N LEU A 56 21.91 -4.40 5.07
CA LEU A 56 22.29 -3.31 4.18
C LEU A 56 22.84 -3.86 2.85
N GLN A 57 23.65 -4.92 2.90
CA GLN A 57 24.18 -5.56 1.71
C GLN A 57 23.07 -6.24 0.87
N GLU A 58 22.09 -6.88 1.51
CA GLU A 58 20.93 -7.48 0.84
C GLU A 58 20.05 -6.41 0.18
N ASP A 59 19.76 -5.30 0.89
CA ASP A 59 19.00 -4.17 0.37
C ASP A 59 19.71 -3.52 -0.83
N TYR A 60 21.03 -3.34 -0.74
CA TYR A 60 21.85 -2.80 -1.84
C TYR A 60 21.82 -3.72 -3.06
N GLY A 61 21.99 -5.03 -2.85
CA GLY A 61 21.93 -6.03 -3.92
C GLY A 61 20.56 -6.05 -4.61
N LEU A 62 19.47 -5.99 -3.82
CA LEU A 62 18.11 -5.90 -4.35
C LEU A 62 17.92 -4.62 -5.16
N TYR A 63 18.32 -3.47 -4.62
CA TYR A 63 18.22 -2.18 -5.28
C TYR A 63 18.93 -2.18 -6.66
N LEU A 64 20.18 -2.66 -6.72
CA LEU A 64 20.93 -2.77 -7.97
C LEU A 64 20.26 -3.73 -8.96
N SER A 65 19.73 -4.87 -8.47
CA SER A 65 19.04 -5.83 -9.34
C SER A 65 17.80 -5.24 -10.02
N ILE A 66 17.11 -4.32 -9.34
CA ILE A 66 15.92 -3.65 -9.86
C ILE A 66 16.30 -2.47 -10.77
N ARG A 67 17.36 -1.73 -10.41
CA ARG A 67 17.81 -0.55 -11.16
C ARG A 67 18.51 -0.91 -12.47
N ASP A 68 19.49 -1.80 -12.39
CA ASP A 68 20.49 -2.04 -13.45
C ASP A 68 20.28 -3.38 -14.18
N GLY A 69 19.42 -4.25 -13.67
CA GLY A 69 19.08 -5.53 -14.30
C GLY A 69 18.21 -5.37 -15.55
N SER A 70 17.84 -6.50 -16.17
CA SER A 70 16.89 -6.56 -17.31
C SER A 70 15.43 -6.23 -16.92
N GLY A 71 15.23 -5.53 -15.81
CA GLY A 71 13.94 -5.30 -15.16
C GLY A 71 13.75 -6.18 -13.90
N PRO A 72 12.96 -5.70 -12.92
CA PRO A 72 12.70 -6.44 -11.69
C PRO A 72 11.94 -7.74 -11.96
N SER A 73 12.29 -8.81 -11.23
CA SER A 73 11.51 -10.04 -11.25
C SER A 73 10.09 -9.79 -10.73
N PHE A 74 9.13 -10.62 -11.16
CA PHE A 74 7.76 -10.58 -10.61
C PHE A 74 7.75 -10.70 -9.08
N HIS A 75 8.67 -11.48 -8.50
CA HIS A 75 8.80 -11.62 -7.05
C HIS A 75 9.23 -10.31 -6.38
N HIS A 76 10.18 -9.57 -6.96
CA HIS A 76 10.61 -8.27 -6.43
C HIS A 76 9.46 -7.25 -6.49
N LEU A 77 8.74 -7.21 -7.61
CA LEU A 77 7.58 -6.33 -7.77
C LEU A 77 6.45 -6.68 -6.79
N SER A 78 6.17 -7.96 -6.60
CA SER A 78 5.17 -8.44 -5.63
C SER A 78 5.56 -8.09 -4.19
N ALA A 79 6.84 -8.20 -3.83
CA ALA A 79 7.33 -7.80 -2.51
C ALA A 79 7.20 -6.29 -2.28
N LEU A 80 7.58 -5.46 -3.26
CA LEU A 80 7.40 -4.00 -3.23
C LEU A 80 5.93 -3.60 -3.13
N ALA A 81 5.06 -4.22 -3.94
CA ALA A 81 3.62 -4.00 -3.87
C ALA A 81 3.03 -4.42 -2.52
N SER A 82 3.51 -5.52 -1.95
CA SER A 82 3.09 -6.00 -0.61
C SER A 82 3.52 -5.02 0.48
N ALA A 83 4.76 -4.52 0.42
CA ALA A 83 5.26 -3.51 1.37
C ALA A 83 4.46 -2.20 1.27
N GLY A 84 4.21 -1.69 0.06
CA GLY A 84 3.39 -0.51 -0.15
C GLY A 84 1.93 -0.71 0.28
N SER A 85 1.32 -1.85 -0.05
CA SER A 85 -0.05 -2.17 0.36
C SER A 85 -0.20 -2.34 1.87
N SER A 86 0.85 -2.79 2.56
CA SER A 86 0.84 -2.88 4.03
C SER A 86 0.72 -1.50 4.68
N TYR A 87 1.28 -0.46 4.07
CA TYR A 87 1.08 0.93 4.51
C TYR A 87 -0.38 1.37 4.35
N ILE A 88 -1.00 1.07 3.20
CA ILE A 88 -2.43 1.35 2.95
C ILE A 88 -3.30 0.60 3.97
N ALA A 89 -3.01 -0.69 4.19
CA ALA A 89 -3.71 -1.52 5.15
C ALA A 89 -3.62 -0.92 6.56
N TRP A 90 -2.44 -0.46 6.99
CA TRP A 90 -2.27 0.23 8.27
C TRP A 90 -3.09 1.52 8.36
N GLU A 91 -3.06 2.39 7.35
CA GLU A 91 -3.80 3.66 7.36
C GLU A 91 -5.33 3.47 7.36
N LYS A 92 -5.81 2.39 6.75
CA LYS A 92 -7.25 2.04 6.69
C LYS A 92 -7.71 1.13 7.84
N SER A 93 -6.80 0.56 8.62
CA SER A 93 -7.14 -0.42 9.67
C SER A 93 -7.92 0.19 10.82
N ARG A 94 -8.96 -0.53 11.26
CA ARG A 94 -9.74 -0.22 12.46
C ARG A 94 -9.80 -1.45 13.34
N GLU A 95 -10.20 -1.27 14.59
CA GLU A 95 -10.37 -2.40 15.49
C GLU A 95 -11.41 -3.38 14.92
N GLY A 96 -11.01 -4.63 14.70
CA GLY A 96 -11.88 -5.66 14.11
C GLY A 96 -12.07 -5.57 12.59
N MET A 97 -11.20 -4.85 11.88
CA MET A 97 -11.15 -4.78 10.42
C MET A 97 -9.70 -4.72 9.94
N THR A 98 -9.27 -5.77 9.24
CA THR A 98 -7.92 -5.86 8.66
C THR A 98 -8.02 -5.89 7.15
N TYR A 99 -7.05 -5.30 6.46
CA TYR A 99 -6.91 -5.40 5.00
C TYR A 99 -5.65 -6.16 4.63
N VAL A 100 -5.73 -6.98 3.58
CA VAL A 100 -4.58 -7.72 3.02
C VAL A 100 -4.59 -7.56 1.50
N MET A 101 -3.43 -7.31 0.91
CA MET A 101 -3.29 -7.29 -0.55
C MET A 101 -3.57 -8.70 -1.10
N THR A 102 -4.52 -8.81 -2.01
CA THR A 102 -4.90 -10.08 -2.65
C THR A 102 -4.37 -10.18 -4.07
N GLN A 103 -4.17 -9.05 -4.75
CA GLN A 103 -3.73 -9.06 -6.15
C GLN A 103 -2.97 -7.79 -6.53
N VAL A 104 -1.97 -7.95 -7.40
CA VAL A 104 -1.39 -6.87 -8.21
C VAL A 104 -2.03 -6.93 -9.60
N LYS A 105 -2.82 -5.91 -9.97
CA LYS A 105 -3.49 -5.80 -11.27
C LYS A 105 -2.55 -5.27 -12.35
N ASN A 106 -1.78 -4.23 -12.04
CA ASN A 106 -0.84 -3.61 -12.98
C ASN A 106 0.36 -3.03 -12.24
N THR A 107 1.48 -2.89 -12.94
CA THR A 107 2.70 -2.27 -12.44
C THR A 107 3.40 -1.52 -13.57
N GLN A 108 3.85 -0.30 -13.26
CA GLN A 108 4.62 0.54 -14.16
C GLN A 108 5.81 1.11 -13.41
N GLN A 109 7.02 0.80 -13.88
CA GLN A 109 8.24 1.39 -13.38
C GLN A 109 8.49 2.73 -14.08
N TRP A 110 8.82 3.75 -13.29
CA TRP A 110 9.23 5.05 -13.78
C TRP A 110 10.74 5.17 -13.72
N ARG A 111 11.38 5.46 -14.86
CA ARG A 111 12.80 5.81 -14.88
C ARG A 111 12.96 7.23 -14.36
N ARG A 112 13.66 7.38 -13.24
CA ARG A 112 14.04 8.68 -12.69
C ARG A 112 15.50 8.98 -12.99
N ALA A 113 15.79 10.29 -13.06
CA ALA A 113 17.17 10.78 -13.14
C ALA A 113 17.84 10.82 -11.77
N ASP A 114 17.05 10.81 -10.69
CA ASP A 114 17.55 10.60 -9.34
C ASP A 114 17.78 9.10 -9.08
N GLU A 115 18.59 8.77 -8.07
CA GLU A 115 18.86 7.38 -7.66
C GLU A 115 17.65 6.74 -6.95
N SER A 116 16.42 7.17 -7.21
CA SER A 116 15.23 6.53 -6.64
C SER A 116 14.55 5.60 -7.63
N LEU A 117 14.01 4.52 -7.10
CA LEU A 117 13.17 3.59 -7.84
C LEU A 117 11.72 3.98 -7.59
N GLU A 118 10.99 4.35 -8.65
CA GLU A 118 9.57 4.69 -8.56
C GLU A 118 8.72 3.69 -9.34
N PHE A 119 7.63 3.26 -8.71
CA PHE A 119 6.67 2.34 -9.26
C PHE A 119 5.24 2.84 -9.01
N ASP A 120 4.42 2.82 -10.05
CA ASP A 120 2.97 2.87 -9.90
C ASP A 120 2.41 1.45 -9.95
N PHE A 121 1.57 1.11 -8.97
CA PHE A 121 0.87 -0.16 -8.87
C PHE A 121 -0.63 0.07 -8.84
N SER A 122 -1.37 -0.83 -9.49
CA SER A 122 -2.79 -1.03 -9.25
C SER A 122 -2.94 -2.33 -8.46
N VAL A 123 -3.48 -2.27 -7.25
CA VAL A 123 -3.62 -3.42 -6.34
C VAL A 123 -5.05 -3.58 -5.83
N LEU A 124 -5.40 -4.81 -5.48
CA LEU A 124 -6.60 -5.12 -4.72
C LEU A 124 -6.24 -5.45 -3.27
N LEU A 125 -6.98 -4.86 -2.34
CA LEU A 125 -6.93 -5.22 -0.93
C LEU A 125 -8.31 -5.74 -0.52
N SER A 126 -8.35 -6.90 0.13
CA SER A 126 -9.59 -7.43 0.69
C SER A 126 -9.57 -7.32 2.21
N SER A 127 -10.72 -6.97 2.77
CA SER A 127 -10.88 -6.89 4.21
C SER A 127 -11.32 -8.22 4.82
N SER A 128 -11.14 -8.37 6.13
CA SER A 128 -11.73 -9.48 6.91
C SER A 128 -13.27 -9.46 6.95
N ARG A 129 -13.91 -8.44 6.37
CA ARG A 129 -15.37 -8.28 6.27
C ARG A 129 -15.86 -8.31 4.82
N SER A 130 -15.05 -8.87 3.92
CA SER A 130 -15.35 -9.02 2.50
C SER A 130 -15.48 -7.73 1.67
N GLU A 131 -15.20 -6.55 2.25
CA GLU A 131 -15.02 -5.32 1.47
C GLU A 131 -13.74 -5.40 0.63
N THR A 132 -13.84 -5.00 -0.64
CA THR A 132 -12.69 -4.94 -1.56
C THR A 132 -12.36 -3.50 -1.94
N LEU A 133 -11.09 -3.13 -1.74
CA LEU A 133 -10.51 -1.85 -2.17
C LEU A 133 -9.71 -2.07 -3.45
N SER A 134 -10.00 -1.28 -4.47
CA SER A 134 -9.12 -1.10 -5.63
C SER A 134 -8.30 0.16 -5.39
N CYS A 135 -6.98 0.00 -5.28
CA CYS A 135 -6.07 1.09 -4.97
C CYS A 135 -5.04 1.31 -6.07
N HIS A 136 -4.83 2.57 -6.43
CA HIS A 136 -3.66 3.02 -7.16
C HIS A 136 -2.63 3.53 -6.16
N MET A 137 -1.42 2.99 -6.21
CA MET A 137 -0.35 3.32 -5.28
C MET A 137 0.92 3.67 -6.02
N ARG A 138 1.58 4.74 -5.57
CA ARG A 138 2.91 5.14 -6.00
C ARG A 138 3.90 4.87 -4.89
N VAL A 139 4.88 4.02 -5.17
CA VAL A 139 5.96 3.65 -4.25
C VAL A 139 7.26 4.24 -4.75
N VAL A 140 7.93 5.01 -3.90
CA VAL A 140 9.29 5.52 -4.14
C VAL A 140 10.22 4.90 -3.11
N TRP A 141 11.27 4.24 -3.61
CA TRP A 141 12.31 3.64 -2.80
C TRP A 141 13.66 4.25 -3.11
N LYS A 142 14.40 4.59 -2.05
CA LYS A 142 15.80 5.00 -2.11
C LYS A 142 16.55 4.27 -1.00
N LEU A 143 17.78 3.87 -1.28
CA LEU A 143 18.65 3.25 -0.28
C LEU A 143 18.76 4.14 0.96
N ASP A 144 18.82 3.49 2.13
CA ASP A 144 18.88 4.12 3.45
C ASP A 144 17.71 5.05 3.80
N GLN A 145 16.61 5.01 3.02
CA GLN A 145 15.42 5.79 3.28
C GLN A 145 14.18 4.90 3.38
N PRO A 146 13.24 5.22 4.28
CA PRO A 146 11.95 4.55 4.32
C PRO A 146 11.23 4.66 2.97
N LEU A 147 10.50 3.60 2.60
CA LEU A 147 9.60 3.62 1.46
C LEU A 147 8.59 4.75 1.61
N LYS A 148 8.43 5.54 0.54
CA LYS A 148 7.39 6.58 0.46
C LYS A 148 6.25 6.04 -0.36
N VAL A 149 5.05 6.07 0.21
CA VAL A 149 3.84 5.57 -0.43
C VAL A 149 2.83 6.71 -0.53
N LYS A 150 2.32 6.95 -1.74
CA LYS A 150 1.10 7.75 -1.99
C LYS A 150 0.07 6.82 -2.58
N TYR A 151 -1.20 7.00 -2.25
CA TYR A 151 -2.24 6.11 -2.76
C TYR A 151 -3.60 6.79 -2.81
N ASP A 152 -4.44 6.28 -3.70
CA ASP A 152 -5.86 6.55 -3.81
C ASP A 152 -6.61 5.22 -3.92
N CYS A 153 -7.70 5.06 -3.18
CA CYS A 153 -8.48 3.82 -3.16
C CYS A 153 -9.96 4.11 -3.35
N ILE A 154 -10.63 3.23 -4.10
CA ILE A 154 -12.09 3.19 -4.26
C ILE A 154 -12.60 1.83 -3.78
N ASN A 155 -13.81 1.80 -3.23
CA ASN A 155 -14.51 0.56 -2.88
C ASN A 155 -15.13 -0.02 -4.15
N GLU A 156 -14.84 -1.27 -4.50
CA GLU A 156 -15.44 -1.91 -5.68
C GLU A 156 -16.94 -2.18 -5.51
N ASP A 157 -17.42 -2.30 -4.28
CA ASP A 157 -18.84 -2.57 -3.98
C ASP A 157 -19.75 -1.33 -4.12
N GLY A 158 -19.21 -0.17 -4.52
CA GLY A 158 -19.93 1.13 -4.54
C GLY A 158 -20.13 1.78 -5.90
N SER A 159 -19.76 1.14 -7.02
CA SER A 159 -19.78 1.77 -8.35
C SER A 159 -20.89 1.25 -9.30
N ALA A 160 -22.05 0.85 -8.77
CA ALA A 160 -23.18 0.37 -9.57
C ALA A 160 -24.56 0.93 -9.15
N GLU A 161 -24.63 2.16 -8.65
CA GLU A 161 -25.89 2.90 -8.51
C GLU A 161 -25.83 4.27 -9.21
N SER A 162 -25.83 4.22 -10.54
CA SER A 162 -26.58 5.17 -11.38
C SER A 162 -26.64 4.62 -12.80
N ALA A 163 -27.42 3.55 -12.98
CA ALA A 163 -28.10 3.30 -14.23
C ALA A 163 -29.55 3.71 -14.02
N ASP A 164 -29.98 4.80 -14.62
CA ASP A 164 -31.32 4.81 -15.17
C ASP A 164 -31.29 5.46 -16.55
N GLY A 165 -31.76 4.69 -17.52
CA GLY A 165 -31.80 5.07 -18.92
C GLY A 165 -33.05 5.89 -19.19
N SER A 166 -32.93 6.83 -20.13
CA SER A 166 -34.10 7.32 -20.85
C SER A 166 -33.67 7.55 -22.29
N GLY A 167 -34.08 6.65 -23.18
CA GLY A 167 -34.04 6.90 -24.61
C GLY A 167 -35.15 7.90 -24.96
N ALA A 168 -34.77 8.98 -25.65
CA ALA A 168 -35.63 9.66 -26.61
C ALA A 168 -34.74 10.47 -27.56
N GLU A 169 -34.92 10.23 -28.84
CA GLU A 169 -34.23 10.84 -29.97
C GLU A 169 -34.86 12.18 -30.44
N MET A 170 -34.02 12.96 -31.14
CA MET A 170 -34.27 14.14 -32.01
C MET A 170 -34.32 15.56 -31.40
N GLY A 171 -33.41 16.43 -31.88
CA GLY A 171 -33.74 17.84 -32.23
C GLY A 171 -32.85 18.99 -31.71
N SER A 172 -31.89 19.43 -32.55
CA SER A 172 -31.50 20.83 -32.88
C SER A 172 -31.10 21.92 -31.84
N THR A 173 -29.92 22.50 -32.14
CA THR A 173 -29.34 23.86 -31.97
C THR A 173 -29.10 24.54 -30.60
N SER A 174 -27.80 24.87 -30.41
CA SER A 174 -27.18 26.10 -29.87
C SER A 174 -27.31 26.45 -28.39
N GLY A 175 -26.13 26.62 -27.74
CA GLY A 175 -25.95 27.54 -26.62
C GLY A 175 -24.90 27.14 -25.58
N PHE A 176 -23.67 27.63 -25.75
CA PHE A 176 -22.61 27.96 -24.76
C PHE A 176 -22.75 27.53 -23.28
N PHE A 177 -21.67 27.05 -22.64
CA PHE A 177 -20.85 27.81 -21.68
C PHE A 177 -19.66 26.98 -21.09
N THR A 178 -18.44 27.47 -21.36
CA THR A 178 -17.22 27.57 -20.53
C THR A 178 -16.61 26.36 -19.79
N ASP A 179 -15.43 25.96 -20.25
CA ASP A 179 -14.32 25.43 -19.43
C ASP A 179 -13.75 26.52 -18.49
N PRO A 180 -13.11 26.10 -17.38
CA PRO A 180 -11.67 26.35 -17.33
C PRO A 180 -10.82 25.19 -16.79
N GLU A 181 -9.65 25.07 -17.43
CA GLU A 181 -8.43 24.40 -17.00
C GLU A 181 -8.02 24.69 -15.54
N PHE A 182 -7.44 23.69 -14.88
CA PHE A 182 -6.47 23.91 -13.80
C PHE A 182 -5.16 23.17 -14.13
N ASN A 183 -4.15 23.97 -14.50
CA ASN A 183 -2.73 23.60 -14.55
C ASN A 183 -2.07 23.82 -13.17
N PHE A 184 -0.93 23.12 -13.00
CA PHE A 184 0.14 23.19 -12.00
C PHE A 184 0.15 22.12 -10.90
#